data_AF-A0A6P5Z349-F1
#
_entry.id   AF-A0A6P5Z349-F1
#
_cell.length_a   1.000
_cell.length_b   1.000
_cell.length_c   1.000
_cell.angle_alpha   90.00
_cell.angle_beta   90.00
_cell.angle_gamma   90.00
#
_symmetry.space_group_name_H-M   'P 1'
#
loop_
_entity.id
_entity.type
_entity.pdbx_description
1 polymer ?
#
loop_
_entity_poly.entity_id
_entity_poly.type
_entity_poly.pdbx_seq_one_letter_code
_entity_poly.pdbx_strand_id
1 'polypeptide(L)'
;MVLSRLTELRLTYLYELMHLWKEKEGFQNLRILHVVGCPKLKSYLVTSSVCFQNLMTLQVEGCDGIIKLVTHSTAKSLVQLREMRIGNCERIAEIVEGSDGDRHEVKDEIIFPKLNLLELTRLSNLESFCSSGNHTFGFPSLATVVVEDCPKMKVFSKGGLNTPMLHKVQRYWDREADFIWEGSLNSTIQKLFKEWNRVEEMQNSVEDQGIPSTSNTQVSSSFEGVFFISSSEVQGF
;
A
#
# COMPACT_ATOMS: atom_id res chain seq x y z
N MET A 1 4.84 33.07 5.28
CA MET A 1 4.86 31.59 5.30
C MET A 1 3.53 31.10 4.73
N VAL A 2 3.48 30.83 3.42
CA VAL A 2 2.22 30.53 2.70
C VAL A 2 1.74 29.09 2.95
N LEU A 3 2.66 28.18 3.24
CA LEU A 3 2.39 26.75 3.45
C LEU A 3 1.60 26.44 4.73
N SER A 4 1.67 27.29 5.76
CA SER A 4 0.89 27.08 6.99
C SER A 4 -0.61 27.28 6.80
N ARG A 5 -1.06 27.91 5.70
CA ARG A 5 -2.51 28.05 5.40
C ARG A 5 -3.04 26.94 4.51
N LEU A 6 -2.16 26.08 3.98
CA LEU A 6 -2.56 25.05 3.04
C LEU A 6 -3.38 23.97 3.76
N THR A 7 -4.64 23.83 3.37
CA THR A 7 -5.54 22.80 3.91
C THR A 7 -5.64 21.58 3.01
N GLU A 8 -5.26 21.71 1.74
CA GLU A 8 -5.38 20.65 0.75
C GLU A 8 -4.16 20.67 -0.18
N LEU A 9 -3.58 19.49 -0.38
CA LEU A 9 -2.50 19.29 -1.33
C LEU A 9 -2.84 18.08 -2.21
N ARG A 10 -2.89 18.32 -3.50
CA ARG A 10 -3.05 17.28 -4.53
C ARG A 10 -1.84 17.30 -5.43
N LEU A 11 -1.19 16.15 -5.55
CA LEU A 11 -0.03 15.92 -6.41
C LEU A 11 -0.43 14.81 -7.36
N THR A 12 -0.45 15.09 -8.65
CA THR A 12 -1.01 14.18 -9.66
C THR A 12 -0.09 14.09 -10.86
N TYR A 13 0.32 12.88 -11.24
CA TYR A 13 1.16 12.57 -12.40
C TYR A 13 2.51 13.31 -12.40
N LEU A 14 3.13 13.46 -11.23
CA LEU A 14 4.43 14.11 -11.08
C LEU A 14 5.55 13.07 -11.14
N TYR A 15 5.88 12.64 -12.35
CA TYR A 15 6.80 11.53 -12.61
C TYR A 15 8.23 11.73 -12.09
N GLU A 16 8.71 12.97 -12.00
CA GLU A 16 10.05 13.31 -11.50
C GLU A 16 10.07 13.68 -10.01
N LEU A 17 8.92 13.64 -9.32
CA LEU A 17 8.84 14.01 -7.90
C LEU A 17 9.47 12.92 -7.04
N MET A 18 10.68 13.19 -6.54
CA MET A 18 11.42 12.23 -5.71
C MET A 18 11.11 12.33 -4.21
N HIS A 19 10.72 13.51 -3.72
CA HIS A 19 10.49 13.79 -2.31
C HIS A 19 9.35 14.79 -2.17
N LEU A 20 8.41 14.55 -1.24
CA LEU A 20 7.37 15.53 -0.92
C LEU A 20 7.95 16.72 -0.14
N TRP A 21 8.77 16.41 0.87
CA TRP A 21 9.24 17.38 1.86
C TRP A 21 10.76 17.30 1.98
N LYS A 22 11.44 18.44 1.89
CA LYS A 22 12.90 18.55 2.06
C LYS A 22 13.31 19.23 3.37
N GLU A 23 12.43 20.00 4.01
CA GLU A 23 12.74 20.81 5.20
C GLU A 23 11.61 20.74 6.26
N LYS A 24 11.88 21.26 7.47
CA LYS A 24 10.97 21.35 8.63
C LYS A 24 9.80 22.33 8.43
N GLU A 25 9.23 22.40 7.24
CA GLU A 25 8.12 23.32 6.98
C GLU A 25 6.78 22.63 7.29
N GLY A 26 6.08 23.20 8.26
CA GLY A 26 4.90 22.60 8.88
C GLY A 26 3.65 22.71 8.02
N PHE A 27 3.18 21.58 7.51
CA PHE A 27 1.83 21.39 6.96
C PHE A 27 0.79 21.19 8.08
N GLN A 28 0.91 22.00 9.14
CA GLN A 28 0.15 21.81 10.37
C GLN A 28 -1.36 21.92 10.14
N ASN A 29 -1.80 22.67 9.13
CA ASN A 29 -3.21 22.86 8.80
C ASN A 29 -3.69 22.00 7.62
N LEU A 30 -2.85 21.11 7.09
CA LEU A 30 -3.22 20.23 5.99
C LEU A 30 -4.26 19.22 6.47
N ARG A 31 -5.39 19.18 5.77
CA ARG A 31 -6.54 18.31 6.03
C ARG A 31 -6.68 17.23 4.98
N ILE A 32 -6.24 17.50 3.75
CA ILE A 32 -6.37 16.58 2.62
C ILE A 32 -5.01 16.46 1.92
N LEU A 33 -4.52 15.23 1.79
CA LEU A 33 -3.31 14.90 1.04
C LEU A 33 -3.62 13.81 0.02
N HIS A 34 -3.54 14.15 -1.26
CA HIS A 34 -3.69 13.21 -2.38
C HIS A 34 -2.39 13.16 -3.16
N VAL A 35 -1.83 11.98 -3.34
CA VAL A 35 -0.63 11.75 -4.14
C VAL A 35 -0.91 10.61 -5.12
N VAL A 36 -1.05 10.96 -6.40
CA VAL A 36 -1.52 10.05 -7.45
C VAL A 36 -0.53 10.04 -8.60
N GLY A 37 -0.07 8.86 -9.03
CA GLY A 37 0.80 8.73 -10.20
C GLY A 37 2.17 9.40 -10.01
N CYS A 38 2.81 9.22 -8.85
CA CYS A 38 4.13 9.78 -8.53
C CYS A 38 5.16 8.65 -8.33
N PRO A 39 5.55 7.91 -9.38
CA PRO A 39 6.31 6.65 -9.26
C PRO A 39 7.75 6.82 -8.77
N LYS A 40 8.36 8.01 -8.87
CA LYS A 40 9.73 8.25 -8.37
C LYS A 40 9.79 8.69 -6.91
N LEU A 41 8.65 8.81 -6.22
CA LEU A 41 8.62 9.24 -4.81
C LEU A 41 9.32 8.21 -3.93
N LYS A 42 10.42 8.56 -3.26
CA LYS A 42 11.29 7.56 -2.63
C LYS A 42 10.90 7.23 -1.19
N SER A 43 10.96 5.94 -0.88
CA SER A 43 11.08 5.35 0.47
C SER A 43 9.88 5.55 1.38
N TYR A 44 9.54 6.80 1.71
CA TYR A 44 8.42 7.20 2.55
C TYR A 44 7.61 8.29 1.89
N LEU A 45 6.29 8.28 2.07
CA LEU A 45 5.46 9.44 1.74
C LEU A 45 5.86 10.62 2.63
N VAL A 46 6.19 10.35 3.90
CA VAL A 46 6.41 11.35 4.94
C VAL A 46 7.62 10.99 5.78
N THR A 47 8.56 11.91 5.95
CA THR A 47 9.71 11.74 6.83
C THR A 47 9.34 12.02 8.29
N SER A 48 10.12 11.47 9.24
CA SER A 48 9.84 11.53 10.70
C SER A 48 9.72 12.93 11.30
N SER A 49 10.10 13.98 10.56
CA SER A 49 10.05 15.38 10.99
C SER A 49 8.71 16.07 10.73
N VAL A 50 7.76 15.41 10.06
CA VAL A 50 6.46 16.01 9.68
C VAL A 50 5.33 15.45 10.55
N CYS A 51 4.47 16.37 11.00
CA CYS A 51 3.35 16.11 11.90
C CYS A 51 2.03 16.47 11.21
N PHE A 52 1.10 15.51 11.09
CA PHE A 52 -0.17 15.63 10.38
C PHE A 52 -1.38 15.65 11.34
N GLN A 53 -1.30 16.49 12.37
CA GLN A 53 -2.32 16.61 13.41
C GLN A 53 -3.71 16.99 12.90
N ASN A 54 -3.83 17.66 11.76
CA ASN A 54 -5.12 18.07 11.20
C ASN A 54 -5.54 17.27 9.95
N LEU A 55 -4.73 16.28 9.54
CA LEU A 55 -5.01 15.51 8.33
C LEU A 55 -6.25 14.64 8.56
N MET A 56 -7.24 14.77 7.67
CA MET A 56 -8.52 14.06 7.70
C MET A 56 -8.60 13.01 6.59
N THR A 57 -8.00 13.27 5.44
CA THR A 57 -8.02 12.37 4.28
C THR A 57 -6.62 12.20 3.73
N LEU A 58 -6.21 10.94 3.59
CA LEU A 58 -4.97 10.53 2.93
C LEU A 58 -5.32 9.58 1.79
N GLN A 59 -4.96 9.97 0.56
CA GLN A 59 -5.06 9.11 -0.62
C GLN A 59 -3.70 9.00 -1.30
N VAL A 60 -3.24 7.77 -1.54
CA VAL A 60 -2.03 7.49 -2.30
C VAL A 60 -2.33 6.44 -3.35
N GLU A 61 -2.01 6.74 -4.61
CA GLU A 61 -2.31 5.84 -5.73
C GLU A 61 -1.21 5.87 -6.79
N GLY A 62 -0.81 4.72 -7.37
CA GLY A 62 0.15 4.71 -8.48
C GLY A 62 1.53 5.25 -8.10
N CYS A 63 2.01 4.97 -6.88
CA CYS A 63 3.24 5.54 -6.32
C CYS A 63 4.27 4.45 -5.98
N ASP A 64 4.85 3.83 -7.02
CA ASP A 64 5.71 2.65 -6.87
C ASP A 64 7.10 2.93 -6.29
N GLY A 65 7.49 4.18 -6.06
CA GLY A 65 8.76 4.48 -5.38
C GLY A 65 8.68 4.31 -3.85
N ILE A 66 7.46 4.24 -3.30
CA ILE A 66 7.20 4.19 -1.86
C ILE A 66 7.30 2.73 -1.39
N ILE A 67 8.07 2.51 -0.32
CA ILE A 67 8.22 1.18 0.29
C ILE A 67 7.46 1.10 1.61
N LYS A 68 7.50 2.17 2.40
CA LYS A 68 6.73 2.31 3.64
C LYS A 68 5.94 3.61 3.57
N LEU A 69 4.64 3.62 3.86
CA LEU A 69 3.86 4.85 3.67
C LEU A 69 4.29 5.96 4.64
N VAL A 70 4.24 5.67 5.95
CA VAL A 70 4.54 6.63 7.01
C VAL A 70 5.47 6.02 8.05
N THR A 71 6.28 6.87 8.68
CA THR A 71 7.06 6.46 9.85
C THR A 71 6.15 6.25 11.06
N HIS A 72 6.65 5.51 12.04
CA HIS A 72 5.98 5.33 13.33
C HIS A 72 5.63 6.66 14.01
N SER A 73 6.54 7.65 13.99
CA SER A 73 6.31 8.99 14.57
C SER A 73 5.20 9.77 13.85
N THR A 74 5.16 9.70 12.52
CA THR A 74 4.11 10.35 11.73
C THR A 74 2.76 9.69 11.98
N ALA A 75 2.71 8.36 12.10
CA ALA A 75 1.46 7.64 12.39
C ALA A 75 0.79 8.13 13.68
N LYS A 76 1.57 8.38 14.75
CA LYS A 76 1.07 8.95 16.01
C LYS A 76 0.43 10.33 15.86
N SER A 77 0.80 11.10 14.84
CA SER A 77 0.24 12.43 14.61
C SER A 77 -1.11 12.41 13.89
N LEU A 78 -1.53 11.28 13.30
CA LEU A 78 -2.73 11.16 12.46
C LEU A 78 -4.05 11.07 13.27
N VAL A 79 -4.16 11.87 14.33
CA VAL A 79 -5.27 11.82 15.30
C VAL A 79 -6.60 12.35 14.75
N GLN A 80 -6.58 13.09 13.63
CA GLN A 80 -7.79 13.58 12.96
C GLN A 80 -8.15 12.78 11.70
N LEU A 81 -7.35 11.76 11.36
CA LEU A 81 -7.51 11.01 10.12
C LEU A 81 -8.82 10.25 10.16
N ARG A 82 -9.62 10.41 9.11
CA ARG A 82 -10.92 9.75 8.90
C ARG A 82 -10.80 8.70 7.82
N GLU A 83 -10.18 9.06 6.71
CA GLU A 83 -10.09 8.20 5.53
C GLU A 83 -8.64 8.00 5.12
N MET A 84 -8.26 6.72 4.95
CA MET A 84 -6.98 6.32 4.38
C MET A 84 -7.24 5.39 3.20
N ARG A 85 -6.85 5.82 1.99
CA ARG A 85 -6.98 5.03 0.76
C ARG A 85 -5.62 4.86 0.11
N ILE A 86 -5.22 3.61 -0.14
CA ILE A 86 -3.93 3.27 -0.73
C ILE A 86 -4.17 2.24 -1.81
N GLY A 87 -3.93 2.64 -3.05
CA GLY A 87 -4.26 1.84 -4.23
C GLY A 87 -3.09 1.72 -5.19
N ASN A 88 -2.99 0.65 -5.97
CA ASN A 88 -2.10 0.61 -7.14
C ASN A 88 -0.64 0.99 -6.83
N CYS A 89 -0.09 0.60 -5.68
CA CYS A 89 1.28 0.91 -5.30
C CYS A 89 2.04 -0.38 -5.08
N GLU A 90 2.77 -0.82 -6.11
CA GLU A 90 3.29 -2.18 -6.16
C GLU A 90 4.37 -2.45 -5.11
N ARG A 91 5.16 -1.43 -4.73
CA ARG A 91 6.35 -1.60 -3.88
C ARG A 91 6.11 -1.33 -2.39
N ILE A 92 4.91 -0.90 -2.00
CA ILE A 92 4.59 -0.69 -0.59
C ILE A 92 4.57 -2.05 0.11
N ALA A 93 5.49 -2.23 1.07
CA ALA A 93 5.61 -3.43 1.89
C ALA A 93 4.95 -3.27 3.27
N GLU A 94 4.91 -2.03 3.79
CA GLU A 94 4.28 -1.69 5.07
C GLU A 94 3.56 -0.34 4.98
N ILE A 95 2.45 -0.17 5.70
CA ILE A 95 1.77 1.13 5.80
C ILE A 95 2.44 1.99 6.87
N VAL A 96 2.60 1.44 8.06
CA VAL A 96 3.32 2.06 9.17
C VAL A 96 4.62 1.30 9.37
N GLU A 97 5.73 2.03 9.34
CA GLU A 97 7.05 1.48 9.64
C GLU A 97 7.06 0.77 11.00
N GLY A 98 7.39 -0.54 11.00
CA GLY A 98 7.82 -1.23 12.20
C GLY A 98 9.19 -0.73 12.65
N SER A 99 9.28 -0.20 13.88
CA SER A 99 10.57 0.07 14.51
C SER A 99 11.17 -1.25 15.02
N ASP A 100 12.29 -1.67 14.44
CA ASP A 100 13.15 -2.74 15.00
C ASP A 100 14.22 -2.19 15.98
N GLY A 101 14.24 -0.86 16.16
CA GLY A 101 15.16 -0.15 17.02
C GLY A 101 14.68 -0.19 18.47
N ASP A 102 15.43 -0.94 19.27
CA ASP A 102 15.37 -1.07 20.73
C ASP A 102 14.40 -2.14 21.27
N ARG A 103 15.00 -3.31 21.50
CA ARG A 103 14.47 -4.46 22.28
C ARG A 103 14.13 -4.13 23.74
N HIS A 104 14.11 -2.85 24.12
CA HIS A 104 13.93 -2.34 25.47
C HIS A 104 12.80 -1.30 25.61
N GLU A 105 12.10 -0.93 24.55
CA GLU A 105 11.07 0.09 24.65
C GLU A 105 9.67 -0.49 24.91
N VAL A 106 8.99 0.19 25.83
CA VAL A 106 7.61 0.04 26.30
C VAL A 106 6.68 -0.33 25.13
N LYS A 107 5.72 -1.24 25.36
CA LYS A 107 4.62 -1.49 24.42
C LYS A 107 4.01 -0.14 24.01
N ASP A 108 4.27 0.26 22.78
CA ASP A 108 3.90 1.59 22.30
C ASP A 108 2.59 1.51 21.55
N GLU A 109 1.70 2.46 21.81
CA GLU A 109 0.35 2.46 21.28
C GLU A 109 0.19 3.56 20.21
N ILE A 110 -0.34 3.17 19.05
CA ILE A 110 -0.77 4.11 18.01
C ILE A 110 -2.28 4.02 17.91
N ILE A 111 -2.95 5.14 18.18
CA ILE A 111 -4.41 5.23 18.10
C ILE A 111 -4.79 6.10 16.92
N PHE A 112 -5.67 5.59 16.07
CA PHE A 112 -6.35 6.31 15.00
C PHE A 112 -7.81 6.55 15.43
N PRO A 113 -8.08 7.57 16.27
CA PRO A 113 -9.35 7.67 16.98
C PRO A 113 -10.54 7.97 16.07
N LYS A 114 -10.30 8.59 14.91
CA LYS A 114 -11.35 9.04 13.98
C LYS A 114 -11.39 8.27 12.66
N LEU A 115 -10.47 7.33 12.45
CA LEU A 115 -10.36 6.60 11.19
C LEU A 115 -11.62 5.73 11.05
N ASN A 116 -12.45 6.03 10.06
CA ASN A 116 -13.69 5.32 9.78
C ASN A 116 -13.55 4.37 8.58
N LEU A 117 -12.69 4.74 7.62
CA LEU A 117 -12.45 4.00 6.39
C LEU A 117 -10.95 3.77 6.19
N LEU A 118 -10.59 2.50 6.05
CA LEU A 118 -9.28 2.06 5.57
C LEU A 118 -9.46 1.22 4.30
N GLU A 119 -8.86 1.67 3.21
CA GLU A 119 -8.94 1.00 1.92
C GLU A 119 -7.52 0.70 1.41
N LEU A 120 -7.27 -0.59 1.16
CA LEU A 120 -6.01 -1.13 0.67
C LEU A 120 -6.31 -1.96 -0.59
N THR A 121 -5.95 -1.47 -1.76
CA THR A 121 -6.31 -2.10 -3.04
C THR A 121 -5.11 -2.28 -3.94
N ARG A 122 -4.94 -3.47 -4.53
CA ARG A 122 -3.90 -3.77 -5.52
C ARG A 122 -2.50 -3.38 -5.02
N LEU A 123 -2.13 -3.92 -3.86
CA LEU A 123 -0.83 -3.70 -3.19
C LEU A 123 -0.02 -5.00 -3.19
N SER A 124 0.58 -5.31 -4.34
CA SER A 124 1.19 -6.61 -4.63
C SER A 124 2.33 -7.02 -3.67
N ASN A 125 3.03 -6.06 -3.05
CA ASN A 125 4.09 -6.34 -2.07
C ASN A 125 3.71 -6.05 -0.61
N LEU A 126 2.47 -5.66 -0.31
CA LEU A 126 2.08 -5.36 1.07
C LEU A 126 2.11 -6.63 1.91
N GLU A 127 2.97 -6.68 2.92
CA GLU A 127 3.08 -7.85 3.82
C GLU A 127 2.21 -7.71 5.07
N SER A 128 2.08 -6.49 5.58
CA SER A 128 1.26 -6.15 6.75
C SER A 128 1.08 -4.62 6.85
N PHE A 129 0.09 -4.17 7.64
CA PHE A 129 -0.04 -2.77 8.02
C PHE A 129 1.19 -2.29 8.81
N CYS A 130 1.70 -3.13 9.71
CA CYS A 130 2.95 -2.92 10.43
C CYS A 130 3.57 -4.28 10.78
N SER A 131 4.86 -4.45 10.47
CA SER A 131 5.56 -5.73 10.65
C SER A 131 6.11 -5.97 12.06
N SER A 132 6.15 -4.94 12.92
CA SER A 132 6.65 -5.02 14.30
C SER A 132 5.57 -5.55 15.25
N GLY A 133 5.96 -6.52 16.09
CA GLY A 133 5.09 -7.09 17.12
C GLY A 133 5.00 -6.28 18.42
N ASN A 134 5.80 -5.21 18.55
CA ASN A 134 5.92 -4.44 19.79
C ASN A 134 4.87 -3.34 19.92
N HIS A 135 4.15 -3.04 18.83
CA HIS A 135 3.17 -1.96 18.79
C HIS A 135 1.75 -2.48 18.96
N THR A 136 0.91 -1.69 19.62
CA THR A 136 -0.54 -1.93 19.66
C THR A 136 -1.24 -0.84 18.86
N PHE A 137 -2.15 -1.22 17.97
CA PHE A 137 -2.92 -0.27 17.18
C PHE A 137 -4.38 -0.22 17.66
N GLY A 138 -4.86 0.99 17.95
CA GLY A 138 -6.23 1.28 18.34
C GLY A 138 -7.02 1.94 17.21
N PHE A 139 -8.16 1.36 16.86
CA PHE A 139 -9.06 1.83 15.81
C PHE A 139 -10.51 1.92 16.34
N PRO A 140 -10.80 2.80 17.32
CA PRO A 140 -12.10 2.81 18.01
C PRO A 140 -13.28 3.19 17.12
N SER A 141 -13.05 3.90 16.00
CA SER A 141 -14.09 4.36 15.08
C SER A 141 -14.11 3.64 13.72
N LEU A 142 -13.25 2.64 13.53
CA LEU A 142 -13.08 1.98 12.24
C LEU A 142 -14.29 1.11 11.92
N ALA A 143 -15.05 1.54 10.91
CA ALA A 143 -16.32 0.93 10.53
C ALA A 143 -16.24 0.20 9.18
N THR A 144 -15.33 0.63 8.31
CA THR A 144 -15.17 0.05 6.98
C THR A 144 -13.70 -0.21 6.71
N VAL A 145 -13.40 -1.46 6.38
CA VAL A 145 -12.11 -1.89 5.87
C VAL A 145 -12.36 -2.54 4.53
N VAL A 146 -11.66 -2.09 3.49
CA VAL A 146 -11.64 -2.70 2.17
C VAL A 146 -10.23 -3.25 1.94
N VAL A 147 -10.12 -4.54 1.64
CA VAL A 147 -8.84 -5.13 1.24
C VAL A 147 -9.04 -5.98 -0.01
N GLU A 148 -8.43 -5.53 -1.10
CA GLU A 148 -8.57 -6.10 -2.43
C GLU A 148 -7.18 -6.32 -3.03
N ASP A 149 -6.94 -7.50 -3.63
CA ASP A 149 -5.70 -7.82 -4.36
C ASP A 149 -4.42 -7.43 -3.60
N CYS A 150 -4.27 -7.94 -2.38
CA CYS A 150 -3.07 -7.77 -1.55
C CYS A 150 -2.43 -9.14 -1.25
N PRO A 151 -1.94 -9.88 -2.27
CA PRO A 151 -1.63 -11.30 -2.20
C PRO A 151 -0.55 -11.68 -1.18
N LYS A 152 0.35 -10.75 -0.83
CA LYS A 152 1.41 -11.01 0.18
C LYS A 152 1.00 -10.67 1.62
N MET A 153 -0.19 -10.11 1.83
CA MET A 153 -0.61 -9.61 3.14
C MET A 153 -1.10 -10.77 4.02
N LYS A 154 -0.22 -11.33 4.84
CA LYS A 154 -0.52 -12.54 5.65
C LYS A 154 -1.37 -12.22 6.88
N VAL A 155 -1.13 -11.07 7.49
CA VAL A 155 -1.82 -10.57 8.68
C VAL A 155 -2.01 -9.07 8.54
N PHE A 156 -2.99 -8.53 9.26
CA PHE A 156 -3.14 -7.08 9.32
C PHE A 156 -1.96 -6.45 10.07
N SER A 157 -1.66 -6.89 11.29
CA SER A 157 -0.50 -6.45 12.07
C SER A 157 0.05 -7.60 12.90
N LYS A 158 1.38 -7.65 13.09
CA LYS A 158 1.99 -8.61 14.02
C LYS A 158 1.79 -8.22 15.49
N GLY A 159 1.55 -6.94 15.74
CA GLY A 159 1.31 -6.38 17.06
C GLY A 159 -0.14 -6.51 17.53
N GLY A 160 -0.45 -5.87 18.66
CA GLY A 160 -1.80 -5.84 19.22
C GLY A 160 -2.78 -5.05 18.35
N LEU A 161 -4.04 -5.47 18.29
CA LEU A 161 -5.11 -4.78 17.56
C LEU A 161 -6.32 -4.59 18.48
N ASN A 162 -6.83 -3.36 18.53
CA ASN A 162 -8.09 -3.02 19.17
C ASN A 162 -9.03 -2.38 18.14
N THR A 163 -10.06 -3.12 17.71
CA THR A 163 -11.00 -2.75 16.64
C THR A 163 -12.45 -2.99 17.11
N PRO A 164 -12.92 -2.29 18.15
CA PRO A 164 -14.13 -2.68 18.89
C PRO A 164 -15.43 -2.55 18.07
N MET A 165 -15.43 -1.74 17.01
CA MET A 165 -16.59 -1.54 16.14
C MET A 165 -16.55 -2.38 14.86
N LEU A 166 -15.41 -3.03 14.58
CA LEU A 166 -15.19 -3.71 13.31
C LEU A 166 -15.71 -5.15 13.37
N HIS A 167 -16.59 -5.49 12.44
CA HIS A 167 -17.23 -6.81 12.35
C HIS A 167 -17.41 -7.29 10.90
N LYS A 168 -16.77 -6.60 9.96
CA LYS A 168 -16.79 -6.91 8.53
C LYS A 168 -15.59 -6.28 7.82
N VAL A 169 -15.09 -6.97 6.80
CA VAL A 169 -14.12 -6.48 5.82
C VAL A 169 -14.72 -6.68 4.44
N GLN A 170 -14.65 -5.66 3.59
CA GLN A 170 -15.13 -5.68 2.22
C GLN A 170 -14.03 -6.19 1.29
N ARG A 171 -14.39 -7.09 0.36
CA ARG A 171 -13.43 -7.72 -0.56
C ARG A 171 -13.09 -6.88 -1.77
N TYR A 172 -14.11 -6.20 -2.31
CA TYR A 172 -14.01 -5.42 -3.53
C TYR A 172 -14.54 -4.02 -3.28
N TRP A 173 -13.79 -3.00 -3.69
CA TRP A 173 -14.18 -1.60 -3.48
C TRP A 173 -15.48 -1.23 -4.18
N ASP A 174 -15.80 -1.89 -5.31
CA ASP A 174 -16.92 -1.59 -6.20
C ASP A 174 -18.15 -2.50 -6.02
N ARG A 175 -18.05 -3.58 -5.24
CA ARG A 175 -19.16 -4.52 -5.01
C ARG A 175 -19.86 -4.27 -3.68
N GLU A 176 -21.16 -3.98 -3.77
CA GLU A 176 -22.01 -3.93 -2.59
C GLU A 176 -22.17 -5.33 -1.97
N ALA A 177 -22.21 -5.38 -0.63
CA ALA A 177 -22.55 -6.55 0.17
C ALA A 177 -21.56 -7.74 0.15
N ASP A 178 -20.40 -7.65 -0.48
CA ASP A 178 -19.36 -8.69 -0.39
C ASP A 178 -18.45 -8.48 0.84
N PHE A 179 -18.90 -9.01 1.97
CA PHE A 179 -18.24 -8.88 3.27
C PHE A 179 -17.78 -10.22 3.84
N ILE A 180 -16.65 -10.20 4.54
CA ILE A 180 -16.07 -11.33 5.25
C ILE A 180 -15.72 -10.94 6.69
N TRP A 181 -15.85 -11.88 7.62
CA TRP A 181 -15.40 -11.69 9.00
C TRP A 181 -15.05 -13.02 9.66
N GLU A 182 -13.85 -13.14 10.19
CA GLU A 182 -13.33 -14.34 10.87
C GLU A 182 -13.01 -14.05 12.34
N GLY A 183 -13.92 -13.34 13.03
CA GLY A 183 -13.83 -13.05 14.46
C GLY A 183 -12.82 -11.95 14.85
N SER A 184 -11.79 -11.73 14.05
CA SER A 184 -10.84 -10.62 14.20
C SER A 184 -10.35 -10.12 12.84
N LEU A 185 -9.82 -8.90 12.80
CA LEU A 185 -9.22 -8.34 11.58
C LEU A 185 -8.05 -9.21 11.08
N ASN A 186 -7.15 -9.64 11.98
CA ASN A 186 -6.01 -10.50 11.61
C ASN A 186 -6.45 -11.84 11.02
N SER A 187 -7.41 -12.52 11.65
CA SER A 187 -7.96 -13.78 11.14
C SER A 187 -8.65 -13.60 9.78
N THR A 188 -9.31 -12.46 9.58
CA THR A 188 -9.99 -12.14 8.31
C THR A 188 -8.99 -11.94 7.18
N ILE A 189 -7.91 -11.19 7.43
CA ILE A 189 -6.81 -11.03 6.45
C ILE A 189 -6.13 -12.38 6.16
N GLN A 190 -5.90 -13.22 7.17
CA GLN A 190 -5.33 -14.56 6.96
C GLN A 190 -6.20 -15.44 6.06
N LYS A 191 -7.54 -15.33 6.16
CA LYS A 191 -8.45 -16.04 5.26
C LYS A 191 -8.36 -15.52 3.84
N LEU A 192 -8.38 -14.20 3.65
CA LEU A 192 -8.20 -13.58 2.34
C LEU A 192 -6.87 -13.99 1.68
N PHE A 193 -5.78 -13.97 2.44
CA PHE A 193 -4.47 -14.45 1.99
C PHE A 193 -4.51 -15.89 1.46
N LYS A 194 -5.14 -16.81 2.18
CA LYS A 194 -5.29 -18.21 1.72
C LYS A 194 -6.11 -18.31 0.45
N GLU A 195 -7.14 -17.47 0.30
CA GLU A 195 -7.98 -17.46 -0.90
C GLU A 195 -7.23 -16.89 -2.11
N TRP A 196 -6.46 -15.81 -1.97
CA TRP A 196 -5.65 -15.27 -3.07
C TRP A 196 -4.59 -16.28 -3.56
N ASN A 197 -3.87 -16.95 -2.65
CA ASN A 197 -2.87 -17.94 -3.04
C ASN A 197 -3.47 -19.17 -3.74
N ARG A 198 -4.69 -19.59 -3.35
CA ARG A 198 -5.39 -20.68 -4.04
C ARG A 198 -5.75 -20.30 -5.47
N VAL A 199 -6.14 -19.04 -5.70
CA VAL A 199 -6.43 -18.53 -7.05
C VAL A 199 -5.15 -18.49 -7.89
N GLU A 200 -4.02 -18.06 -7.33
CA GLU A 200 -2.71 -18.09 -8.01
C GLU A 200 -2.29 -19.52 -8.40
N GLU A 201 -2.42 -20.51 -7.50
CA GLU A 201 -2.13 -21.92 -7.79
C GLU A 201 -3.02 -22.49 -8.92
N MET A 202 -4.30 -22.09 -8.95
CA MET A 202 -5.24 -22.47 -10.02
C MET A 202 -4.92 -21.79 -11.35
N GLN A 203 -4.46 -20.54 -11.36
CA GLN A 203 -4.05 -19.83 -12.58
C GLN A 203 -2.77 -20.44 -13.16
N ASN A 204 -1.76 -20.69 -12.31
CA ASN A 204 -0.48 -21.26 -12.72
C ASN A 204 -0.61 -22.70 -13.25
N SER A 205 -1.58 -23.48 -12.76
CA SER A 205 -1.83 -24.85 -13.26
C SER A 205 -2.57 -24.92 -14.59
N VAL A 206 -3.28 -23.85 -14.99
CA VAL A 206 -3.94 -23.76 -16.30
C VAL A 206 -2.94 -23.34 -17.40
N GLU A 207 -1.94 -22.54 -17.07
CA GLU A 207 -0.90 -22.11 -18.02
C GLU A 207 0.10 -23.23 -18.39
N ASP A 208 0.31 -24.21 -17.50
CA ASP A 208 1.19 -25.37 -17.75
C ASP A 208 0.54 -26.46 -18.64
N GLN A 209 -0.74 -26.30 -18.99
CA GLN A 209 -1.48 -27.19 -19.90
C GLN A 209 -1.48 -26.69 -21.36
N GLY A 210 -0.40 -26.02 -21.78
CA GLY A 210 -0.17 -25.59 -23.16
C GLY A 210 -0.18 -26.76 -24.17
N ILE A 211 -1.05 -26.62 -25.17
CA ILE A 211 -1.32 -27.45 -26.36
C ILE A 211 -0.07 -28.14 -26.95
N PRO A 212 -0.12 -29.44 -27.34
CA PRO A 212 1.01 -30.11 -27.97
C PRO A 212 1.26 -29.55 -29.38
N SER A 213 2.42 -28.94 -29.60
CA SER A 213 2.87 -28.51 -30.92
C SER A 213 3.25 -29.73 -31.77
N THR A 214 2.54 -29.90 -32.90
CA THR A 214 2.82 -30.92 -33.91
C THR A 214 3.93 -30.47 -34.86
N SER A 215 4.85 -31.41 -35.16
CA SER A 215 5.76 -31.51 -36.34
C SER A 215 6.91 -30.49 -36.46
N ASN A 216 8.12 -30.78 -36.97
CA ASN A 216 8.82 -32.01 -37.40
C ASN A 216 10.33 -31.69 -37.57
N THR A 217 11.14 -32.75 -37.42
CA THR A 217 12.53 -33.08 -37.80
C THR A 217 13.43 -32.14 -38.65
N GLN A 218 14.64 -31.89 -38.11
CA GLN A 218 16.02 -31.67 -38.65
C GLN A 218 16.28 -30.92 -39.99
N VAL A 219 17.27 -30.00 -39.98
CA VAL A 219 18.61 -30.12 -40.62
C VAL A 219 19.51 -28.94 -40.16
N SER A 220 20.82 -29.20 -40.13
CA SER A 220 21.94 -28.46 -39.56
C SER A 220 22.44 -27.20 -40.31
N SER A 221 23.19 -26.39 -39.54
CA SER A 221 24.49 -25.75 -39.85
C SER A 221 24.55 -24.30 -40.35
N SER A 222 25.57 -23.64 -39.79
CA SER A 222 26.42 -22.52 -40.26
C SER A 222 25.92 -21.07 -40.16
N PHE A 223 26.57 -20.38 -39.22
CA PHE A 223 27.36 -19.13 -39.35
C PHE A 223 26.72 -17.78 -39.72
N GLU A 224 27.22 -16.79 -38.97
CA GLU A 224 27.42 -15.36 -39.26
C GLU A 224 26.23 -14.39 -39.26
N GLY A 225 26.45 -13.25 -38.57
CA GLY A 225 25.64 -12.04 -38.80
C GLY A 225 25.43 -11.18 -37.56
N VAL A 226 26.37 -10.27 -37.30
CA VAL A 226 26.28 -9.14 -36.36
C VAL A 226 25.16 -8.18 -36.80
N PHE A 227 24.40 -7.58 -35.87
CA PHE A 227 24.30 -6.13 -35.62
C PHE A 227 23.13 -5.75 -34.70
N PHE A 228 23.45 -4.89 -33.73
CA PHE A 228 22.53 -4.06 -32.96
C PHE A 228 21.74 -3.11 -33.88
N ILE A 229 20.54 -2.69 -33.47
CA ILE A 229 20.24 -1.28 -33.12
C ILE A 229 18.84 -1.18 -32.50
N SER A 230 18.83 -0.37 -31.44
CA SER A 230 17.73 0.12 -30.64
C SER A 230 17.01 1.29 -31.32
N SER A 231 15.76 1.50 -30.88
CA SER A 231 15.11 2.79 -30.66
C SER A 231 14.16 3.33 -31.74
N SER A 232 12.93 3.54 -31.24
CA SER A 232 12.16 4.80 -31.28
C SER A 232 11.52 5.29 -32.58
N GLU A 233 10.28 5.77 -32.37
CA GLU A 233 9.51 6.73 -33.18
C GLU A 233 8.77 6.21 -34.40
N VAL A 234 7.44 6.08 -34.25
CA VAL A 234 6.51 6.57 -35.27
C VAL A 234 5.40 7.35 -34.57
N GLN A 235 5.51 8.68 -34.60
CA GLN A 235 4.36 9.60 -34.57
C GLN A 235 4.05 10.02 -36.02
N GLY A 236 2.75 10.08 -36.34
CA GLY A 236 2.12 11.03 -37.26
C GLY A 236 2.49 10.96 -38.75
N PHE A 237 1.56 10.51 -39.59
CA PHE A 237 0.54 11.36 -40.23
C PHE A 237 -0.64 10.49 -40.66
#